data_AF-A0A1B2ESY7-F1
#
_entry.id   AF-A0A1B2ESY7-F1
#
_cell.length_a   1.000
_cell.length_b   1.000
_cell.length_c   1.000
_cell.angle_alpha   90.00
_cell.angle_beta   90.00
_cell.angle_gamma   90.00
#
_symmetry.space_group_name_H-M   'P 1'
#
loop_
_entity.id
_entity.type
_entity.pdbx_description
1 polymer ?
#
loop_
_entity_poly.entity_id
_entity_poly.type
_entity_poly.pdbx_seq_one_letter_code
_entity_poly.pdbx_strand_id
1 'polypeptide(L)' 'MAATTTADDMKRRIEFVAQAIHDAQPSAFAWDAEPAFDRERYREYARNAIKLLGEDIGVLLFSLGEAAAEQYVG' A
#
# COMPACT_ATOMS: atom_id res chain seq x y z
N MET A 1 21.36 -17.14 1.01
CA MET A 1 19.90 -17.02 0.77
C MET A 1 19.38 -15.73 1.41
N ALA A 2 19.71 -14.56 0.86
CA ALA A 2 19.33 -13.26 1.43
C ALA A 2 18.73 -12.27 0.41
N ALA A 3 18.76 -12.61 -0.88
CA ALA A 3 18.31 -11.71 -1.96
C ALA A 3 16.81 -11.82 -2.27
N THR A 4 16.14 -12.91 -1.87
CA THR A 4 14.69 -13.10 -2.10
C THR A 4 13.84 -12.28 -1.13
N THR A 5 14.31 -12.06 0.11
CA THR A 5 13.56 -11.38 1.18
C THR A 5 13.21 -9.93 0.82
N THR A 6 14.14 -9.17 0.21
CA THR A 6 13.92 -7.75 -0.10
C THR A 6 12.92 -7.50 -1.22
N ALA A 7 12.83 -8.38 -2.21
CA ALA A 7 11.89 -8.26 -3.33
C ALA A 7 10.45 -8.56 -2.88
N ASP A 8 10.28 -9.61 -2.06
CA ASP A 8 8.98 -9.97 -1.47
C ASP A 8 8.49 -8.91 -0.46
N ASP A 9 9.40 -8.35 0.35
CA ASP A 9 9.09 -7.24 1.26
C ASP A 9 8.66 -5.99 0.49
N MET A 10 9.36 -5.65 -0.59
CA MET A 10 9.00 -4.51 -1.44
C MET A 10 7.63 -4.72 -2.10
N LYS A 11 7.35 -5.94 -2.58
CA LYS A 11 6.04 -6.27 -3.17
C LYS A 11 4.92 -6.10 -2.15
N ARG A 12 5.11 -6.57 -0.91
CA ARG A 12 4.13 -6.39 0.19
C ARG A 12 3.91 -4.91 0.53
N ARG A 13 4.98 -4.11 0.59
CA ARG A 13 4.87 -2.67 0.83
C ARG A 13 4.11 -1.96 -0.28
N ILE A 14 4.36 -2.33 -1.53
CA ILE A 14 3.64 -1.79 -2.69
C ILE A 14 2.14 -2.11 -2.57
N GLU A 15 1.75 -3.37 -2.30
CA GLU A 15 0.33 -3.72 -2.14
C GLU A 15 -0.32 -2.96 -0.99
N PHE A 16 0.35 -2.87 0.16
CA PHE A 16 -0.19 -2.19 1.33
C PHE A 16 -0.43 -0.69 1.08
N VAL A 17 0.54 0.00 0.48
CA VAL A 17 0.38 1.42 0.13
C VAL A 17 -0.65 1.61 -0.98
N ALA A 18 -0.70 0.70 -1.96
CA ALA A 18 -1.69 0.76 -3.05
C ALA A 18 -3.11 0.66 -2.52
N GLN A 19 -3.36 -0.30 -1.64
CA GLN A 19 -4.66 -0.48 -0.99
C GLN A 19 -5.00 0.74 -0.13
N ALA A 20 -4.07 1.27 0.66
CA ALA A 20 -4.31 2.47 1.46
C ALA A 20 -4.69 3.71 0.61
N ILE A 21 -4.04 3.90 -0.55
CA ILE A 21 -4.37 4.99 -1.48
C ILE A 21 -5.79 4.80 -2.06
N HIS A 22 -6.15 3.55 -2.38
CA HIS A 22 -7.47 3.21 -2.86
C HIS A 22 -8.54 3.42 -1.79
N ASP A 23 -8.33 2.93 -0.57
CA ASP A 23 -9.30 3.00 0.53
C ASP A 23 -9.54 4.44 1.01
N ALA A 24 -8.60 5.36 0.75
CA ALA A 24 -8.78 6.79 0.99
C ALA A 24 -9.77 7.46 0.00
N GLN A 25 -10.15 6.78 -1.10
CA GLN A 25 -11.12 7.31 -2.05
C GLN A 25 -12.55 7.22 -1.48
N PRO A 26 -13.36 8.29 -1.58
CA PRO A 26 -14.70 8.34 -0.98
C PRO A 26 -15.72 7.39 -1.61
N SER A 27 -15.36 6.66 -2.66
CA SER A 27 -16.25 5.72 -3.37
C SER A 27 -15.51 4.43 -3.74
N ALA A 28 -14.45 4.08 -3.02
CA ALA A 28 -13.74 2.83 -3.20
C ALA A 28 -14.69 1.64 -2.99
N PHE A 29 -14.65 0.68 -3.91
CA PHE A 29 -15.25 -0.64 -3.71
C PHE A 29 -14.34 -1.48 -2.82
N ALA A 30 -14.64 -2.76 -2.59
CA ALA A 30 -13.68 -3.64 -1.93
C ALA A 30 -12.43 -3.80 -2.82
N TRP A 31 -11.22 -3.65 -2.25
CA TRP A 31 -9.96 -3.77 -2.99
C TRP A 31 -9.86 -5.05 -3.83
N ASP A 32 -10.32 -6.19 -3.30
CA ASP A 32 -10.31 -7.46 -4.03
C ASP A 32 -11.32 -7.54 -5.20
N ALA A 33 -12.34 -6.68 -5.18
CA ALA A 33 -13.31 -6.53 -6.26
C ALA A 33 -12.90 -5.50 -7.31
N GLU A 34 -11.86 -4.71 -7.04
CA GLU A 34 -11.35 -3.70 -7.96
C GLU A 34 -10.75 -4.37 -9.23
N PRO A 35 -11.06 -3.86 -10.44
CA PRO A 35 -10.51 -4.41 -11.67
C PRO A 35 -8.98 -4.47 -11.63
N ALA A 36 -8.41 -5.53 -12.19
CA ALA A 36 -6.96 -5.76 -12.13
C ALA A 36 -6.14 -4.62 -12.75
N PHE A 37 -6.70 -3.94 -13.75
CA PHE A 37 -6.10 -2.76 -14.38
C PHE A 37 -6.02 -1.58 -13.39
N ASP A 38 -7.10 -1.27 -12.69
CA ASP A 38 -7.15 -0.19 -11.72
C ASP A 38 -6.25 -0.50 -10.51
N ARG A 39 -6.21 -1.74 -10.05
CA ARG A 39 -5.25 -2.18 -9.01
C ARG A 39 -3.80 -1.96 -9.42
N GLU A 40 -3.43 -2.22 -10.67
CA GLU A 40 -2.05 -1.98 -11.14
C GLU A 40 -1.72 -0.48 -11.15
N ARG A 41 -2.70 0.38 -11.46
CA ARG A 41 -2.55 1.84 -11.38
C ARG A 41 -2.28 2.30 -9.96
N TYR A 42 -2.98 1.75 -8.96
CA TYR A 42 -2.70 2.03 -7.55
C TYR A 42 -1.32 1.51 -7.11
N ARG A 43 -0.88 0.36 -7.61
CA ARG A 43 0.50 -0.12 -7.38
C ARG A 43 1.55 0.82 -7.98
N GLU A 44 1.28 1.41 -9.13
CA GLU A 44 2.15 2.43 -9.71
C GLU A 44 2.24 3.67 -8.82
N TYR A 45 1.11 4.13 -8.29
CA TYR A 45 1.09 5.23 -7.31
C TYR A 45 1.87 4.89 -6.05
N ALA A 46 1.71 3.66 -5.53
CA ALA A 46 2.48 3.17 -4.39
C ALA A 46 3.99 3.14 -4.67
N ARG A 47 4.42 2.62 -5.84
CA ARG A 47 5.84 2.64 -6.24
C ARG A 47 6.38 4.07 -6.31
N ASN A 48 5.61 4.99 -6.88
CA ASN A 48 6.00 6.39 -6.99
C ASN A 48 6.09 7.07 -5.61
N ALA A 49 5.14 6.81 -4.71
CA ALA A 49 5.16 7.32 -3.35
C ALA A 49 6.36 6.77 -2.55
N ILE A 50 6.62 5.46 -2.61
CA ILE A 50 7.79 4.83 -1.98
C ILE A 50 9.09 5.44 -2.51
N LYS A 51 9.20 5.63 -3.83
CA LYS A 51 10.38 6.25 -4.45
C LYS A 51 10.55 7.72 -4.05
N LEU A 52 9.46 8.47 -3.96
CA LEU A 52 9.47 9.89 -3.59
C LEU A 52 9.86 10.09 -2.12
N LEU A 53 9.36 9.22 -1.23
CA LEU A 53 9.59 9.30 0.21
C LEU A 53 10.92 8.68 0.65
N GLY A 54 11.51 7.79 -0.15
CA GLY A 54 12.82 7.22 0.14
C GLY A 54 12.87 6.53 1.51
N GLU A 55 13.74 7.00 2.41
CA GLU A 55 13.88 6.46 3.77
C GLU A 55 12.72 6.88 4.70
N ASP A 56 12.01 7.97 4.41
CA ASP A 56 10.88 8.46 5.21
C ASP A 56 9.60 7.62 5.02
N ILE A 57 9.64 6.63 4.13
CA ILE A 57 8.55 5.66 3.94
C ILE A 57 8.18 4.92 5.23
N GLY A 58 9.11 4.79 6.17
CA GLY A 58 8.86 4.15 7.47
C GLY A 58 7.75 4.84 8.27
N VAL A 59 7.73 6.18 8.26
CA VAL A 59 6.70 6.97 8.97
C VAL A 59 5.34 6.83 8.28
N LEU A 60 5.31 6.81 6.95
CA LEU A 60 4.09 6.60 6.18
C LEU A 60 3.50 5.21 6.44
N LEU A 61 4.33 4.16 6.39
CA LEU A 61 3.90 2.77 6.63
C LEU A 61 3.39 2.57 8.06
N PHE A 62 4.06 3.17 9.05
CA PHE A 62 3.62 3.15 10.45
C PHE A 62 2.25 3.82 10.61
N SER A 63 2.07 5.02 10.05
CA SER A 63 0.82 5.77 10.14
C SER A 63 -0.34 5.06 9.44
N LEU A 64 -0.08 4.41 8.30
CA LEU A 64 -1.07 3.60 7.59
C LEU A 64 -1.44 2.33 8.36
N GLY A 65 -0.48 1.70 9.03
CA GLY A 65 -0.73 0.55 9.89
C GLY A 65 -1.67 0.88 11.04
N GLU A 66 -1.44 2.01 11.73
CA GLU A 66 -2.30 2.50 12.81
C GLU A 66 -3.72 2.80 12.29
N ALA A 67 -3.84 3.52 11.18
CA ALA A 67 -5.15 3.87 10.59
C ALA A 67 -5.95 2.64 10.14
N ALA A 68 -5.30 1.59 9.66
CA ALA A 68 -5.95 0.33 9.29
C ALA A 68 -6.35 -0.50 10.53
N ALA A 69 -5.58 -0.44 11.61
CA ALA A 69 -5.88 -1.16 12.86
C ALA A 69 -7.07 -0.55 13.62
N GLU A 70 -7.24 0.77 13.58
CA GLU A 70 -8.37 1.47 14.19
C GLU A 70 -9.72 1.09 13.55
N GLN A 71 -9.73 0.71 12.26
CA GLN A 71 -10.93 0.25 11.57
C GLN A 71 -11.40 -1.16 12.02
N TYR A 72 -10.59 -1.90 12.78
CA TYR A 72 -10.91 -3.27 13.24
C TYR A 72 -11.49 -3.33 14.67
N VAL A 73 -11.62 -2.18 15.36
CA VAL A 73 -12.11 -2.08 16.75
C VAL A 73 -13.50 -1.39 16.84
N GLY A 74 -14.16 -1.15 15.71
CA GLY A 74 -15.51 -0.57 15.62
C GLY A 74 -16.62 -1.60 15.48
#